data_AF-A0A5C9E7G3-F1
#
_entry.id   AF-A0A5C9E7G3-F1
#
_cell.length_a   1.000
_cell.length_b   1.000
_cell.length_c   1.000
_cell.angle_alpha   90.00
_cell.angle_beta   90.00
_cell.angle_gamma   90.00
#
_symmetry.space_group_name_H-M   'P 1'
#
loop_
_entity.id
_entity.type
_entity.pdbx_description
1 polymer ?
#
loop_
_entity_poly.entity_id
_entity_poly.type
_entity_poly.pdbx_seq_one_letter_code
_entity_poly.pdbx_strand_id
1 'polypeptide(L)'
;MGIGSNLRIGEGLKITLLFAVITTSIEFDFVLYLKRKTKLYSLPAISGFFIGAGLLLFNATMAFIIFGAVISSFTFIILTIEGKRNENGLLFGLGIFFLIYGFAQMAQFLVIIGTFHLLSIIVLIIGTSGFFNRNILINKEEEEKIKNVWISKMTIRGKVEN
;
A
#
# COMPACT_ATOMS: atom_id res chain seq x y z
N MET A 1 8.91 -49.15 -7.45
CA MET A 1 8.66 -48.32 -6.25
C MET A 1 7.50 -47.40 -6.55
N GLY A 2 6.32 -47.69 -6.00
CA GLY A 2 5.13 -46.88 -6.23
C GLY A 2 5.36 -45.48 -5.67
N ILE A 3 5.26 -44.46 -6.52
CA ILE A 3 5.14 -43.06 -6.10
C ILE A 3 3.72 -42.91 -5.55
N GLY A 4 3.49 -43.49 -4.37
CA GLY A 4 2.35 -43.18 -3.52
C GLY A 4 2.63 -41.85 -2.83
N SER A 5 2.72 -40.76 -3.59
CA SER A 5 2.55 -39.45 -2.98
C SER A 5 1.06 -39.38 -2.62
N ASN A 6 0.77 -39.48 -1.32
CA ASN A 6 -0.49 -39.01 -0.77
C ASN A 6 -0.53 -37.49 -0.98
N LEU A 7 -0.76 -37.07 -2.23
CA LEU A 7 -0.90 -35.68 -2.63
C LEU A 7 -2.28 -35.25 -2.12
N ARG A 8 -2.29 -34.70 -0.90
CA ARG A 8 -3.51 -34.18 -0.27
C ARG A 8 -3.86 -32.86 -0.95
N ILE A 9 -4.62 -32.96 -2.03
CA ILE A 9 -5.12 -31.82 -2.79
C ILE A 9 -6.05 -31.01 -1.86
N GLY A 10 -5.76 -29.72 -1.70
CA GLY A 10 -6.63 -28.78 -0.97
C GLY A 10 -6.28 -28.49 0.49
N GLU A 11 -5.28 -29.15 1.11
CA GLU A 11 -4.85 -28.81 2.48
C GLU A 11 -4.28 -27.37 2.60
N GLY A 12 -3.79 -26.80 1.49
CA GLY A 12 -3.28 -25.43 1.43
C GLY A 12 -4.35 -24.33 1.35
N LEU A 13 -5.60 -24.65 1.01
CA LEU A 13 -6.69 -23.67 0.83
C LEU A 13 -7.40 -23.38 2.16
N LYS A 14 -6.75 -22.59 3.01
CA LYS A 14 -7.42 -21.99 4.18
C LYS A 14 -8.23 -20.77 3.76
N ILE A 15 -9.41 -20.57 4.35
CA ILE A 15 -10.27 -19.39 4.09
C ILE A 15 -9.49 -18.09 4.28
N THR A 16 -8.64 -18.01 5.29
CA THR A 16 -7.73 -16.88 5.53
C THR A 16 -6.77 -16.62 4.38
N LEU A 17 -6.24 -17.66 3.75
CA LEU A 17 -5.35 -17.52 2.59
C LEU A 17 -6.11 -16.98 1.37
N LEU A 18 -7.35 -17.43 1.13
CA LEU A 18 -8.19 -16.93 0.05
C LEU A 18 -8.48 -15.43 0.20
N PHE A 19 -8.87 -14.97 1.39
CA PHE A 19 -9.08 -13.56 1.65
C PHE A 19 -7.80 -12.74 1.47
N ALA A 20 -6.66 -13.26 1.92
CA ALA A 20 -5.39 -12.58 1.75
C ALA A 20 -5.00 -12.47 0.26
N VAL A 21 -5.20 -13.51 -0.55
CA VAL A 21 -5.00 -13.49 -2.01
C VAL A 21 -5.86 -12.44 -2.69
N ILE A 22 -7.15 -12.36 -2.33
CA ILE A 22 -8.07 -11.35 -2.88
C ILE A 22 -7.56 -9.95 -2.54
N THR A 23 -7.23 -9.68 -1.27
CA THR A 23 -6.78 -8.36 -0.81
C THR A 23 -5.47 -7.93 -1.50
N THR A 24 -4.46 -8.82 -1.56
CA THR A 24 -3.19 -8.52 -2.25
C THR A 24 -3.40 -8.36 -3.76
N SER A 25 -4.34 -9.08 -4.37
CA SER A 25 -4.66 -8.91 -5.79
C SER A 25 -5.32 -7.55 -6.06
N ILE A 26 -6.21 -7.08 -5.18
CA ILE A 26 -6.82 -5.75 -5.25
C ILE A 26 -5.74 -4.67 -5.13
N GLU A 27 -4.81 -4.82 -4.18
CA GLU A 27 -3.70 -3.90 -3.99
C GLU A 27 -2.83 -3.79 -5.25
N PHE A 28 -2.48 -4.93 -5.85
CA PHE A 28 -1.70 -4.96 -7.08
C PHE A 28 -2.42 -4.29 -8.25
N ASP A 29 -3.72 -4.54 -8.39
CA ASP A 29 -4.54 -3.94 -9.45
C ASP A 29 -4.68 -2.42 -9.28
N PHE A 30 -4.79 -1.94 -8.03
CA PHE A 30 -4.76 -0.51 -7.72
C PHE A 30 -3.46 0.17 -8.18
N VAL A 31 -2.31 -0.47 -7.96
CA VAL A 31 -1.01 0.05 -8.44
C VAL A 31 -0.94 0.09 -9.97
N LEU A 32 -1.43 -0.95 -10.63
CA LEU A 32 -1.48 -1.02 -12.09
C LEU A 32 -2.42 0.04 -12.69
N TYR A 33 -3.56 0.26 -12.04
CA TYR A 33 -4.50 1.32 -12.38
C TYR A 33 -3.84 2.69 -12.32
N LEU A 34 -3.10 3.00 -11.24
CA LEU A 34 -2.37 4.27 -11.09
C LEU A 34 -1.33 4.48 -12.20
N LYS A 35 -0.72 3.41 -12.73
CA LYS A 35 0.20 3.49 -13.88
C LYS A 35 -0.49 3.59 -15.25
N ARG A 36 -1.79 3.92 -15.30
CA ARG A 36 -2.62 4.05 -16.52
C ARG A 36 -2.55 2.81 -17.42
N LYS A 37 -2.35 1.62 -16.86
CA LYS A 37 -2.46 0.36 -17.59
C LYS A 37 -3.94 -0.05 -17.62
N THR A 38 -4.76 0.72 -18.33
CA THR A 38 -6.24 0.72 -18.31
C THR A 38 -6.92 -0.55 -18.82
N LYS A 39 -6.16 -1.60 -19.18
CA LYS A 39 -6.69 -2.89 -19.63
C LYS A 39 -5.94 -4.02 -18.94
N LEU A 40 -6.28 -4.32 -17.69
CA LEU A 40 -5.66 -5.42 -16.98
C LEU A 40 -6.71 -6.38 -16.41
N TYR A 41 -6.98 -7.42 -17.20
CA TYR A 41 -7.63 -8.67 -16.79
C TYR A 41 -6.69 -9.53 -15.91
N SER A 42 -5.77 -8.91 -15.15
CA SER A 42 -4.75 -9.64 -14.39
C SER A 42 -5.24 -10.17 -13.05
N LEU A 43 -6.30 -9.60 -12.48
CA LEU A 43 -6.83 -10.03 -11.18
C LEU A 43 -7.26 -11.51 -11.18
N PRO A 44 -8.04 -12.01 -12.18
CA PRO A 44 -8.32 -13.44 -12.31
C PRO A 44 -7.07 -14.30 -12.54
N ALA A 45 -6.08 -13.80 -13.30
CA ALA A 45 -4.85 -14.53 -13.60
C ALA A 45 -3.96 -14.69 -12.35
N ILE A 46 -3.82 -13.62 -11.56
CA ILE A 46 -3.03 -13.61 -10.33
C ILE A 46 -3.72 -14.43 -9.26
N SER A 47 -5.00 -14.18 -9.00
CA SER A 47 -5.78 -14.98 -8.05
C SER A 47 -5.79 -16.46 -8.45
N GLY A 48 -5.97 -16.76 -9.74
CA GLY A 48 -5.92 -18.12 -10.28
C GLY A 48 -4.56 -18.79 -10.10
N PHE A 49 -3.45 -18.07 -10.33
CA PHE A 49 -2.10 -18.57 -10.08
C PHE A 49 -1.89 -18.94 -8.61
N PHE A 50 -2.28 -18.07 -7.67
CA PHE A 50 -2.11 -18.35 -6.23
C PHE A 50 -3.05 -19.44 -5.71
N ILE A 51 -4.28 -19.51 -6.22
CA ILE A 51 -5.21 -20.60 -5.91
C ILE A 51 -4.65 -21.93 -6.45
N GLY A 52 -4.14 -21.96 -7.69
CA GLY A 52 -3.51 -23.14 -8.28
C GLY A 52 -2.24 -23.58 -7.58
N ALA A 53 -1.36 -22.65 -7.22
CA ALA A 53 -0.18 -22.90 -6.41
C ALA A 53 -0.57 -23.43 -5.01
N GLY A 54 -1.67 -22.92 -4.45
CA GLY A 54 -2.23 -23.36 -3.17
C GLY A 54 -2.79 -24.79 -3.18
N LEU A 55 -3.22 -25.27 -4.35
CA LEU A 55 -3.71 -26.63 -4.55
C LEU A 55 -2.58 -27.66 -4.71
N LEU A 56 -1.42 -27.24 -5.26
CA LEU A 56 -0.33 -28.14 -5.67
C LEU A 56 0.87 -28.14 -4.71
N LEU A 57 1.11 -27.06 -3.97
CA LEU A 57 2.27 -26.93 -3.07
C LEU A 57 1.88 -27.23 -1.62
N PHE A 58 2.62 -28.15 -1.00
CA PHE A 58 2.46 -28.56 0.41
C PHE A 58 2.65 -27.39 1.41
N ASN A 59 3.17 -26.24 0.96
CA ASN A 59 3.34 -25.03 1.78
C ASN A 59 2.98 -23.74 1.01
N ALA A 60 1.75 -23.69 0.50
CA ALA A 60 1.14 -22.52 -0.15
C ALA A 60 1.33 -21.20 0.63
N THR A 61 1.33 -21.29 1.96
CA THR A 61 1.45 -20.15 2.88
C THR A 61 2.77 -19.40 2.70
N MET A 62 3.90 -20.11 2.55
CA MET A 62 5.22 -19.45 2.40
C MET A 62 5.36 -18.72 1.06
N ALA A 63 4.89 -19.33 -0.03
CA ALA A 63 4.87 -18.67 -1.34
C ALA A 63 4.00 -17.41 -1.31
N PHE A 64 2.87 -17.47 -0.61
CA PHE A 64 1.98 -16.33 -0.42
C PHE A 64 2.61 -15.20 0.42
N ILE A 65 3.27 -15.54 1.52
CA ILE A 65 4.01 -14.58 2.37
C ILE A 65 5.05 -13.81 1.54
N ILE A 66 5.84 -14.53 0.74
CA ILE A 66 6.86 -13.92 -0.13
C ILE A 66 6.20 -13.00 -1.17
N PHE A 67 5.13 -13.46 -1.82
CA PHE A 67 4.41 -12.67 -2.80
C PHE A 67 3.81 -11.39 -2.21
N GLY A 68 3.12 -11.51 -1.06
CA GLY A 68 2.55 -10.38 -0.35
C GLY A 68 3.62 -9.36 0.04
N ALA A 69 4.78 -9.80 0.53
CA ALA A 69 5.89 -8.93 0.88
C ALA A 69 6.44 -8.18 -0.34
N VAL A 70 6.63 -8.88 -1.45
CA VAL A 70 7.13 -8.29 -2.71
C VAL A 70 6.15 -7.25 -3.23
N ILE A 71 4.85 -7.57 -3.28
CA ILE A 71 3.83 -6.62 -3.74
C ILE A 71 3.74 -5.43 -2.81
N SER A 72 3.61 -5.63 -1.50
CA SER A 72 3.45 -4.54 -0.54
C SER A 72 4.63 -3.57 -0.59
N SER A 73 5.85 -4.11 -0.73
CA SER A 73 7.06 -3.31 -0.92
C SER A 73 7.05 -2.54 -2.24
N PHE A 74 6.66 -3.19 -3.33
CA PHE A 74 6.55 -2.56 -4.64
C PHE A 74 5.49 -1.46 -4.69
N THR A 75 4.31 -1.72 -4.12
CA THR A 75 3.22 -0.77 -3.93
C THR A 75 3.69 0.45 -3.15
N PHE A 76 4.36 0.24 -2.01
CA PHE A 76 4.90 1.32 -1.20
C PHE A 76 5.87 2.21 -1.98
N ILE A 77 6.81 1.63 -2.72
CA ILE A 77 7.78 2.39 -3.51
C ILE A 77 7.06 3.25 -4.55
N ILE A 78 6.12 2.68 -5.31
CA ILE A 78 5.40 3.41 -6.35
C ILE A 78 4.58 4.55 -5.74
N LEU A 79 3.80 4.26 -4.71
CA LEU A 79 2.93 5.25 -4.06
C LEU A 79 3.73 6.35 -3.37
N THR A 80 4.91 6.04 -2.84
CA THR A 80 5.80 7.04 -2.26
C THR A 80 6.37 7.98 -3.32
N ILE A 81 6.83 7.43 -4.46
CA ILE A 81 7.33 8.24 -5.57
C ILE A 81 6.22 9.13 -6.12
N GLU A 82 5.03 8.56 -6.35
CA GLU A 82 3.89 9.28 -6.90
C GLU A 82 3.35 10.34 -5.92
N GLY A 83 3.31 10.00 -4.62
CA GLY A 83 2.92 10.91 -3.54
C GLY A 83 3.88 12.09 -3.41
N LYS A 84 5.19 11.88 -3.55
CA LYS A 84 6.16 12.99 -3.59
C LYS A 84 6.02 13.83 -4.84
N ARG A 85 5.88 13.21 -6.02
CA ARG A 85 5.79 13.92 -7.30
C ARG A 85 4.57 14.83 -7.39
N ASN A 86 3.44 14.39 -6.83
CA ASN A 86 2.18 15.12 -6.87
C ASN A 86 1.87 15.86 -5.57
N GLU A 87 2.83 15.96 -4.64
CA GLU A 87 2.65 16.55 -3.30
C GLU A 87 1.39 16.03 -2.58
N ASN A 88 1.10 14.74 -2.77
CA ASN A 88 -0.09 14.08 -2.29
C ASN A 88 0.24 13.07 -1.17
N GLY A 89 0.10 13.55 0.05
CA GLY A 89 0.31 12.81 1.29
C GLY A 89 -0.67 11.68 1.53
N LEU A 90 -1.84 11.67 0.86
CA LEU A 90 -2.73 10.51 0.90
C LEU A 90 -2.08 9.31 0.21
N LEU A 91 -1.44 9.51 -0.95
CA LEU A 91 -0.71 8.45 -1.66
C LEU A 91 0.45 7.93 -0.81
N PHE A 92 1.18 8.83 -0.17
CA PHE A 92 2.25 8.45 0.76
C PHE A 92 1.73 7.63 1.95
N GLY A 93 0.62 8.06 2.57
CA GLY A 93 -0.02 7.34 3.66
C GLY A 93 -0.56 5.97 3.24
N LEU A 94 -1.17 5.86 2.05
CA LEU A 94 -1.60 4.59 1.47
C LEU A 94 -0.42 3.65 1.24
N GLY A 95 0.72 4.16 0.76
CA GLY A 95 1.93 3.37 0.62
C GLY A 95 2.38 2.74 1.94
N ILE A 96 2.50 3.55 3.00
CA ILE A 96 2.93 3.06 4.32
C ILE A 96 1.88 2.09 4.90
N PHE A 97 0.59 2.38 4.71
CA PHE A 97 -0.51 1.50 5.09
C PHE A 97 -0.35 0.10 4.48
N PHE A 98 -0.23 0.02 3.14
CA PHE A 98 -0.09 -1.26 2.44
C PHE A 98 1.17 -2.01 2.87
N LEU A 99 2.28 -1.31 3.10
CA LEU A 99 3.50 -1.93 3.60
C LEU A 99 3.31 -2.60 4.97
N ILE A 100 2.77 -1.87 5.94
CA ILE A 100 2.55 -2.36 7.31
C ILE A 100 1.50 -3.48 7.30
N TYR A 101 0.42 -3.32 6.54
CA TYR A 101 -0.62 -4.32 6.40
C TYR A 101 -0.07 -5.61 5.76
N GLY A 102 0.76 -5.49 4.73
CA GLY A 102 1.46 -6.61 4.09
C GLY A 102 2.39 -7.35 5.04
N PHE A 103 3.18 -6.62 5.85
CA PHE A 103 4.02 -7.22 6.89
C PHE A 103 3.21 -7.94 7.97
N ALA A 104 2.00 -7.45 8.29
CA ALA A 104 1.10 -8.14 9.22
C ALA A 104 0.81 -9.58 8.77
N GLN A 105 0.65 -9.80 7.46
CA GLN A 105 0.37 -11.12 6.89
C GLN A 105 1.55 -12.10 7.00
N MET A 106 2.76 -11.59 7.29
CA MET A 106 3.96 -12.41 7.50
C MET A 106 4.13 -12.85 8.96
N ALA A 107 3.40 -12.24 9.89
CA ALA A 107 3.52 -12.55 11.32
C ALA A 107 2.82 -13.87 11.66
N GLN A 108 3.45 -14.66 12.54
CA GLN A 108 2.90 -15.96 12.98
C GLN A 108 2.03 -15.85 14.25
N PHE A 109 2.19 -14.78 15.02
CA PHE A 109 1.50 -14.58 16.29
C PHE A 109 0.32 -13.62 16.13
N LEU A 110 -0.87 -14.03 16.59
CA LEU A 110 -2.11 -13.24 16.51
C LEU A 110 -1.98 -11.84 17.12
N VAL A 111 -1.27 -11.73 18.25
CA VAL A 111 -1.04 -10.43 18.91
C VAL A 111 -0.27 -9.48 17.99
N ILE A 112 0.78 -9.99 17.33
CA ILE A 112 1.60 -9.19 16.41
C ILE A 112 0.75 -8.77 15.20
N ILE A 113 -0.01 -9.69 14.61
CA ILE A 113 -0.93 -9.39 13.49
C ILE A 113 -1.88 -8.25 13.88
N GLY A 114 -2.51 -8.35 15.05
CA GLY A 114 -3.41 -7.33 15.58
C GLY A 114 -2.73 -5.97 15.73
N THR A 115 -1.51 -5.93 16.28
CA THR A 115 -0.73 -4.69 16.43
C THR A 115 -0.41 -4.06 15.07
N PHE A 116 0.05 -4.83 14.09
CA PHE A 116 0.34 -4.32 12.75
C PHE A 116 -0.92 -3.78 12.05
N HIS A 117 -2.06 -4.48 12.17
CA HIS A 117 -3.32 -3.97 11.63
C HIS A 117 -3.74 -2.65 12.27
N LEU A 118 -3.63 -2.54 13.60
CA LEU A 118 -3.93 -1.30 14.32
C LEU A 118 -3.03 -0.15 13.86
N LEU A 119 -1.72 -0.41 13.76
CA LEU A 119 -0.75 0.56 13.23
C LEU A 119 -1.07 0.98 11.80
N SER A 120 -1.45 0.04 10.94
CA SER A 120 -1.82 0.35 9.55
C SER A 120 -3.02 1.31 9.51
N ILE A 121 -4.06 1.06 10.29
CA ILE A 121 -5.25 1.93 10.35
C ILE A 121 -4.88 3.32 10.87
N ILE A 122 -4.03 3.40 11.90
CA ILE A 122 -3.54 4.69 12.43
C ILE A 122 -2.83 5.48 11.33
N VAL A 123 -1.93 4.83 10.56
CA VAL A 123 -1.24 5.46 9.44
C VAL A 123 -2.22 5.94 8.37
N LEU A 124 -3.25 5.14 8.06
CA LEU A 124 -4.27 5.53 7.09
C LEU A 124 -5.04 6.78 7.54
N ILE A 125 -5.44 6.85 8.82
CA ILE A 125 -6.11 8.02 9.42
C ILE A 125 -5.19 9.25 9.37
N ILE A 126 -3.91 9.09 9.72
CA ILE A 126 -2.92 10.17 9.63
C ILE A 126 -2.78 10.63 8.17
N GLY A 127 -2.73 9.71 7.22
CA GLY A 127 -2.64 10.01 5.80
C GLY A 127 -3.84 10.79 5.27
N THR A 128 -5.07 10.35 5.60
CA THR A 128 -6.30 11.02 5.17
C THR A 128 -6.51 12.38 5.84
N SER A 129 -5.99 12.58 7.06
CA SER A 129 -6.04 13.88 7.75
C SER A 129 -5.18 14.97 7.09
N GLY A 130 -4.37 14.63 6.08
CA GLY A 130 -3.44 15.56 5.44
C GLY A 130 -2.23 15.92 6.31
N PHE A 131 -1.92 15.12 7.35
CA PHE A 131 -0.76 15.31 8.20
C PHE A 131 0.55 15.27 7.39
N PHE A 132 0.66 14.34 6.44
CA PHE A 132 1.85 14.20 5.60
C PHE A 132 2.08 15.42 4.70
N ASN A 133 1.01 16.03 4.16
CA ASN A 133 1.12 17.28 3.40
C ASN A 133 1.66 18.42 4.26
N ARG A 134 1.20 18.50 5.51
CA ARG A 134 1.52 19.59 6.43
C ARG A 134 2.84 19.45 7.18
N ASN A 135 3.50 18.30 7.16
CA ASN A 135 4.71 18.09 7.98
C ASN A 135 5.86 17.43 7.23
N ILE A 136 5.57 16.61 6.22
CA ILE A 136 6.59 15.81 5.52
C ILE A 136 6.82 16.32 4.11
N LEU A 137 5.74 16.68 3.40
CA LEU A 137 5.78 17.11 2.00
C LEU A 137 5.79 18.64 1.82
N ILE A 138 5.97 19.44 2.88
CA ILE A 138 6.04 20.90 2.75
C ILE A 138 7.23 21.30 1.86
N ASN A 139 6.93 21.98 0.76
CA ASN A 139 7.91 22.74 -0.01
C ASN A 139 8.18 24.08 0.68
N LYS A 140 9.22 24.12 1.52
CA LYS A 140 9.57 25.31 2.33
C LYS A 140 9.83 26.56 1.47
N GLU A 141 10.40 26.40 0.28
CA GLU A 141 10.65 27.52 -0.63
C GLU A 141 9.36 28.14 -1.16
N GLU A 142 8.37 27.30 -1.47
CA GLU A 142 7.09 27.78 -2.00
C GLU A 142 6.25 28.45 -0.90
N GLU A 143 6.32 27.92 0.32
CA GLU A 143 5.69 28.53 1.49
C GLU A 143 6.30 29.91 1.82
N GLU A 144 7.62 30.05 1.74
CA GLU A 144 8.30 31.35 1.92
C GLU A 144 7.96 32.34 0.81
N LYS A 145 7.89 31.89 -0.46
CA LYS A 145 7.45 32.74 -1.57
C LYS A 145 6.03 33.26 -1.35
N ILE A 146 5.09 32.40 -0.93
CA ILE A 146 3.71 32.81 -0.66
C ILE A 146 3.65 33.81 0.50
N LYS A 147 4.38 33.56 1.59
CA LYS A 147 4.47 34.50 2.73
C LYS A 147 5.02 35.86 2.31
N ASN A 148 6.11 35.88 1.53
CA ASN A 148 6.71 37.12 1.03
C ASN A 148 5.76 37.89 0.09
N VAL A 149 4.98 37.20 -0.75
CA VAL A 149 3.94 37.81 -1.59
C VAL A 149 2.80 38.39 -0.75
N TRP A 150 2.40 37.71 0.33
CA TRP A 150 1.36 38.21 1.24
C TRP A 150 1.82 39.46 2.01
N ILE A 151 3.05 39.43 2.55
CA ILE A 151 3.66 40.56 3.26
C ILE A 151 3.81 41.76 2.32
N SER A 152 4.27 41.55 1.08
CA SER A 152 4.40 42.65 0.12
C SER A 152 3.04 43.26 -0.25
N LYS A 153 2.00 42.46 -0.48
CA LYS A 153 0.64 42.94 -0.74
C LYS A 153 0.05 43.73 0.43
N MET A 154 0.25 43.29 1.68
CA MET A 154 -0.17 44.05 2.87
C MET A 154 0.57 45.38 2.99
N THR A 155 1.87 45.37 2.75
CA THR A 155 2.71 46.58 2.84
C THR A 155 2.34 47.61 1.77
N ILE A 156 2.00 47.17 0.56
CA ILE A 156 1.52 48.05 -0.52
C ILE A 156 0.16 48.65 -0.15
N ARG A 157 -0.79 47.85 0.37
CA ARG A 157 -2.11 48.36 0.80
C ARG A 157 -1.99 49.42 1.90
N GLY A 158 -1.18 49.17 2.93
CA GLY A 158 -0.96 50.13 4.02
C GLY A 158 -0.26 51.43 3.62
N LYS A 159 0.43 51.47 2.46
CA LYS A 159 1.02 52.69 1.88
C LYS A 159 0.06 53.48 1.01
N VAL A 160 -1.03 52.88 0.53
CA VAL A 160 -2.03 53.55 -0.32
C VAL A 160 -3.14 54.19 0.52
N GLU A 161 -3.33 53.74 1.76
CA GLU A 161 -4.33 54.25 2.71
C GLU A 161 -3.83 55.36 3.65
N ASN A 162 -2.54 55.73 3.58
CA ASN A 162 -1.93 56.86 4.28
C ASN A 162 -1.53 57.96 3.28
#